data_AF-A0A965G5L2-F1
#
_entry.id   AF-A0A965G5L2-F1
#
_cell.length_a   1.000
_cell.length_b   1.000
_cell.length_c   1.000
_cell.angle_alpha   90.00
_cell.angle_beta   90.00
_cell.angle_gamma   90.00
#
_symmetry.space_group_name_H-M   'P 1'
#
loop_
_entity.id
_entity.type
_entity.pdbx_description
1 polymer ?
#
loop_
_entity_poly.entity_id
_entity_poly.type
_entity_poly.pdbx_seq_one_letter_code
_entity_poly.pdbx_strand_id
1 'polypeptide(L)' 'MSSSGSIRIEGARQNNLQNLTFDLPLGMFHVLTGPSGSGKSSLAFDT' A
#
# COMPACT_ATOMS: atom_id res chain seq x y z
N MET A 1 22.77 -9.93 -10.96
CA MET A 1 21.85 -8.79 -10.95
C MET A 1 20.56 -9.26 -10.34
N SER A 2 20.29 -8.93 -9.08
CA SER A 2 19.02 -9.28 -8.44
C SER A 2 17.94 -8.38 -9.06
N SER A 3 16.97 -8.97 -9.77
CA SER A 3 15.79 -8.25 -10.21
C SER A 3 14.93 -7.96 -8.99
N SER A 4 15.13 -6.82 -8.35
CA SER A 4 14.25 -6.31 -7.30
C SER A 4 12.92 -5.89 -7.94
N GLY A 5 11.98 -6.83 -8.06
CA GLY A 5 10.63 -6.56 -8.53
C GLY A 5 9.86 -5.64 -7.57
N SER A 6 8.73 -5.09 -8.02
CA SER A 6 7.80 -4.32 -7.18
C SER A 6 6.37 -4.80 -7.39
N ILE A 7 5.54 -4.65 -6.36
CA ILE A 7 4.09 -4.74 -6.45
C ILE A 7 3.57 -3.34 -6.72
N ARG A 8 2.92 -3.13 -7.86
CA ARG A 8 2.29 -1.86 -8.20
C ARG A 8 0.84 -1.86 -7.74
N ILE A 9 0.48 -0.88 -6.93
CA ILE A 9 -0.89 -0.59 -6.52
C ILE A 9 -1.36 0.57 -7.38
N GLU A 10 -2.46 0.40 -8.10
CA GLU A 10 -3.04 1.46 -8.93
C GLU A 10 -4.48 1.74 -8.51
N GLY A 11 -4.75 3.01 -8.23
CA GLY A 11 -6.10 3.49 -7.96
C GLY A 11 -6.79 2.81 -6.79
N ALA A 12 -6.08 2.56 -5.68
CA ALA A 12 -6.68 2.03 -4.47
C ALA A 12 -7.75 3.00 -3.91
N ARG A 13 -8.98 2.51 -3.82
CA ARG A 13 -10.21 3.30 -3.51
C ARG A 13 -11.15 2.61 -2.52
N GLN A 14 -10.70 1.54 -1.85
CA GLN A 14 -11.54 0.86 -0.86
C GLN A 14 -11.79 1.79 0.34
N ASN A 15 -13.03 1.82 0.83
CA ASN A 15 -13.48 2.66 1.93
C ASN A 15 -13.15 4.15 1.72
N ASN A 16 -12.20 4.68 2.48
CA ASN A 16 -11.83 6.09 2.48
C ASN A 16 -10.51 6.38 1.72
N LEU A 17 -9.99 5.42 0.96
CA LEU A 17 -8.78 5.61 0.15
C LEU A 17 -9.06 6.54 -1.03
N GLN A 18 -8.17 7.52 -1.23
CA GLN A 18 -8.34 8.59 -2.21
C GLN A 18 -7.59 8.31 -3.52
N ASN A 19 -7.92 7.20 -4.19
CA ASN A 19 -7.32 6.84 -5.49
C ASN A 19 -5.79 6.77 -5.46
N LEU A 20 -5.24 6.03 -4.50
CA LEU A 20 -3.78 5.95 -4.30
C LEU A 20 -3.12 5.05 -5.36
N THR A 21 -2.01 5.52 -5.93
CA THR A 21 -1.16 4.76 -6.85
C THR A 21 0.29 4.82 -6.38
N PHE A 22 0.92 3.67 -6.14
CA PHE A 22 2.30 3.59 -5.67
C PHE A 22 2.91 2.19 -5.90
N ASP A 23 4.24 2.12 -5.85
CA ASP A 23 5.00 0.87 -5.96
C ASP A 23 5.53 0.42 -4.59
N LEU A 24 5.39 -0.87 -4.29
CA LEU A 24 5.98 -1.55 -3.13
C LEU A 24 7.12 -2.46 -3.59
N PRO A 25 8.39 -2.05 -3.42
CA PRO A 25 9.52 -2.90 -3.76
C PRO A 25 9.52 -4.21 -2.95
N LEU A 26 9.80 -5.31 -3.62
CA LEU A 26 9.89 -6.63 -3.02
C LEU A 26 11.21 -6.79 -2.24
N GLY A 27 11.22 -7.70 -1.27
CA GLY A 27 12.40 -7.99 -0.44
C GLY A 27 12.71 -6.92 0.61
N MET A 28 11.75 -6.00 0.86
CA MET A 28 11.86 -4.99 1.89
C MET A 28 10.79 -5.17 2.97
N PHE A 29 11.10 -4.74 4.19
CA PHE A 29 10.12 -4.65 5.28
C PHE A 29 9.44 -3.28 5.24
N HIS A 30 8.13 -3.28 4.96
CA HIS A 30 7.33 -2.06 4.83
C HIS A 30 6.54 -1.78 6.11
N VAL A 31 6.48 -0.51 6.51
CA VAL A 31 5.69 -0.07 7.66
C VAL A 31 4.62 0.91 7.19
N LEU A 32 3.36 0.55 7.38
CA LEU A 32 2.23 1.46 7.19
C LEU A 32 1.90 2.17 8.51
N THR A 33 2.01 3.49 8.53
CA THR A 33 1.74 4.33 9.71
C THR A 33 0.91 5.56 9.36
N GLY A 34 0.41 6.27 10.37
CA GLY A 34 -0.46 7.44 10.24
C GLY A 34 -1.61 7.48 11.25
N PRO A 35 -2.28 8.64 11.39
CA PRO A 35 -3.35 8.87 12.37
C PRO A 35 -4.53 7.91 12.21
N SER A 36 -5.33 7.73 13.27
CA SER A 36 -6.53 6.89 13.19
C SER A 36 -7.46 7.35 12.06
N GLY A 37 -8.05 6.40 11.33
CA GLY A 37 -8.90 6.69 10.17
C GLY A 37 -8.15 7.08 8.89
N SER A 38 -6.82 7.06 8.82
CA SER A 38 -6.07 7.44 7.60
C SER A 38 -6.10 6.42 6.44
N GLY A 39 -6.82 5.31 6.58
CA GLY A 39 -6.93 4.29 5.53
C GLY A 39 -5.86 3.19 5.53
N LYS A 40 -4.97 3.12 6.55
CA LYS A 40 -3.94 2.06 6.67
C LYS A 40 -4.53 0.66 6.59
N SER A 41 -5.56 0.39 7.41
CA SER A 41 -6.18 -0.93 7.43
C SER A 41 -6.87 -1.24 6.12
N SER A 42 -7.56 -0.25 5.53
CA SER A 42 -8.18 -0.38 4.20
C SER A 42 -7.18 -0.62 3.07
N LEU A 43 -5.90 -0.27 3.26
CA LEU A 43 -4.84 -0.48 2.28
C LEU A 43 -4.10 -1.82 2.47
N ALA A 44 -4.03 -2.33 3.70
CA ALA A 44 -3.22 -3.51 4.04
C ALA A 44 -4.03 -4.76 4.42
N PHE A 45 -5.32 -4.62 4.74
CA PHE A 45 -6.18 -5.70 5.22
C PHE A 45 -7.54 -5.67 4.50
N ASP A 46 -8.12 -6.86 4.37
CA ASP A 46 -9.51 -7.02 3.93
C ASP A 46 -10.40 -7.09 5.18
N THR A 47 -11.27 -6.09 5.34
CA THR A 47 -12.34 -6.02 6.36
C THR A 47 -13.55 -5.36 5.74
#